data_AF-A0A0H2M286-F1
#
_entry.id   AF-A0A0H2M286-F1
#
_cell.length_a   1.000
_cell.length_b   1.000
_cell.length_c   1.000
_cell.angle_alpha   90.00
_cell.angle_beta   90.00
_cell.angle_gamma   90.00
#
_symmetry.space_group_name_H-M   'P 1'
#
loop_
_entity.id
_entity.type
_entity.pdbx_description
1 polymer ?
#
loop_
_entity_poly.entity_id
_entity_poly.type
_entity_poly.pdbx_seq_one_letter_code
_entity_poly.pdbx_strand_id
1 'polypeptide(L)'
;MNFGIVIFPEVEELDFVGPWEMLTMWSKLAAGPANCLIVAQAREPVVCAKGLSVNPHVSFADCPPLDYLLVPGGMGTRREVDNPEMVRFLAAQAPGCKALLSVCTGAFVLHAAGLLSGKTATTHWASLDRLRALGDIEVVERRFVQDGRVWTSAGVSAGTDLMLAFIAHTAGEEAAARVQLQAEYYPADTVYGSAASHERAPAYVRRSNV
;
A
#
# COMPACT_ATOMS: atom_id res chain seq x y z
N MET A 1 -15.44 6.35 -10.35
CA MET A 1 -14.01 6.26 -10.03
C MET A 1 -13.80 4.96 -9.26
N ASN A 2 -12.89 4.11 -9.73
CA ASN A 2 -12.64 2.78 -9.20
C ASN A 2 -11.28 2.76 -8.46
N PHE A 3 -11.28 2.32 -7.21
CA PHE A 3 -10.05 2.05 -6.45
C PHE A 3 -9.96 0.55 -6.19
N GLY A 4 -8.89 -0.09 -6.66
CA GLY A 4 -8.62 -1.50 -6.41
C GLY A 4 -7.48 -1.70 -5.41
N ILE A 5 -7.67 -2.58 -4.43
CA ILE A 5 -6.57 -3.11 -3.62
C ILE A 5 -6.37 -4.57 -4.01
N VAL A 6 -5.16 -4.90 -4.45
CA VAL A 6 -4.82 -6.25 -4.91
C VAL A 6 -4.42 -7.12 -3.72
N ILE A 7 -5.09 -8.24 -3.50
CA ILE A 7 -4.72 -9.20 -2.45
C ILE A 7 -4.29 -10.54 -3.06
N PHE A 8 -3.48 -11.28 -2.31
CA PHE A 8 -2.88 -12.54 -2.71
C PHE A 8 -2.61 -13.41 -1.48
N PRO A 9 -2.43 -14.75 -1.63
CA PRO A 9 -2.12 -15.62 -0.50
C PRO A 9 -0.91 -15.13 0.30
N GLU A 10 -1.01 -15.16 1.63
CA GLU A 10 0.03 -14.64 2.54
C GLU A 10 0.31 -13.13 2.42
N VAL A 11 -0.66 -12.37 1.93
CA VAL A 11 -0.68 -10.90 2.09
C VAL A 11 -0.69 -10.54 3.59
N GLU A 12 0.03 -9.49 3.97
CA GLU A 12 -0.01 -8.95 5.33
C GLU A 12 -1.34 -8.22 5.54
N GLU A 13 -2.13 -8.66 6.53
CA GLU A 13 -3.50 -8.18 6.74
C GLU A 13 -3.57 -6.66 6.85
N LEU A 14 -2.72 -6.08 7.69
CA LEU A 14 -2.82 -4.64 7.96
C LEU A 14 -2.40 -3.78 6.77
N ASP A 15 -1.56 -4.32 5.88
CA ASP A 15 -1.09 -3.59 4.69
C ASP A 15 -2.24 -3.25 3.72
N PHE A 16 -3.35 -4.00 3.75
CA PHE A 16 -4.55 -3.65 2.97
C PHE A 16 -5.74 -3.26 3.85
N VAL A 17 -5.89 -3.82 5.06
CA VAL A 17 -7.02 -3.49 5.95
C VAL A 17 -6.95 -2.02 6.41
N GLY A 18 -5.76 -1.52 6.77
CA GLY A 18 -5.59 -0.11 7.14
C GLY A 18 -5.98 0.83 5.99
N PRO A 19 -5.40 0.65 4.78
CA PRO A 19 -5.82 1.42 3.61
C PRO A 19 -7.29 1.26 3.22
N TRP A 20 -7.86 0.07 3.36
CA TRP A 20 -9.26 -0.22 3.06
C TRP A 20 -10.21 0.59 3.95
N GLU A 21 -9.90 0.70 5.24
CA GLU A 21 -10.68 1.51 6.18
C GLU A 21 -10.71 2.98 5.73
N MET A 22 -9.53 3.57 5.48
CA MET A 22 -9.42 4.96 5.04
C MET A 22 -10.08 5.22 3.69
N LEU A 23 -9.91 4.29 2.74
CA LEU A 23 -10.52 4.36 1.41
C LEU A 23 -12.05 4.34 1.49
N THR A 24 -12.62 3.41 2.26
CA THR A 24 -14.08 3.27 2.32
C THR A 24 -14.74 4.39 3.12
N MET A 25 -14.06 4.96 4.12
CA MET A 25 -14.47 6.21 4.75
C MET A 25 -14.42 7.40 3.77
N TRP A 26 -13.35 7.53 2.98
CA TRP A 26 -13.26 8.57 1.96
C TRP A 26 -14.41 8.50 0.95
N SER A 27 -14.69 7.28 0.47
CA SER A 27 -15.83 7.00 -0.42
C SER A 27 -17.16 7.50 0.15
N LYS A 28 -17.43 7.21 1.43
CA LYS A 28 -18.71 7.55 2.08
C LYS A 28 -18.84 9.01 2.52
N LEU A 29 -17.74 9.66 2.92
CA LEU A 29 -17.79 10.90 3.69
C LEU A 29 -17.29 12.13 2.93
N ALA A 30 -16.47 11.92 1.90
CA ALA A 30 -15.73 13.01 1.26
C ALA A 30 -15.57 12.81 -0.25
N ALA A 31 -16.64 12.36 -0.91
CA ALA A 31 -16.73 12.20 -2.37
C ALA A 31 -15.57 11.40 -2.98
N GLY A 32 -15.11 10.36 -2.27
CA GLY A 32 -14.08 9.46 -2.75
C GLY A 32 -14.56 8.50 -3.85
N PRO A 33 -13.72 7.51 -4.21
CA PRO A 33 -14.06 6.53 -5.23
C PRO A 33 -15.40 5.85 -4.97
N ALA A 34 -16.30 5.88 -5.96
CA ALA A 34 -17.62 5.26 -5.86
C ALA A 34 -17.54 3.73 -5.73
N ASN A 35 -16.51 3.11 -6.32
CA ASN A 35 -16.29 1.67 -6.24
C ASN A 35 -14.94 1.39 -5.57
N CYS A 36 -14.99 0.73 -4.42
CA CYS A 36 -13.82 0.23 -3.71
C CYS A 36 -13.79 -1.29 -3.86
N LEU A 37 -12.72 -1.84 -4.45
CA LEU A 37 -12.65 -3.24 -4.86
C LEU A 37 -11.47 -3.92 -4.17
N ILE A 38 -11.74 -5.09 -3.58
CA ILE A 38 -10.70 -6.06 -3.26
C ILE A 38 -10.57 -6.94 -4.50
N VAL A 39 -9.38 -6.96 -5.08
CA VAL A 39 -9.08 -7.64 -6.34
C VAL A 39 -8.12 -8.78 -6.05
N ALA A 40 -8.39 -9.97 -6.55
CA ALA A 40 -7.47 -11.10 -6.43
C ALA A 40 -7.31 -11.81 -7.78
N GLN A 41 -6.36 -12.74 -7.88
CA GLN A 41 -6.14 -13.50 -9.10
C GLN A 41 -7.40 -14.28 -9.52
N ALA A 42 -8.10 -14.86 -8.56
CA ALA A 42 -9.33 -15.62 -8.74
C ALA A 42 -10.35 -15.29 -7.63
N ARG A 43 -11.56 -15.88 -7.69
CA ARG A 43 -12.66 -15.51 -6.77
C ARG A 43 -12.66 -16.27 -5.45
N GLU A 44 -11.78 -17.25 -5.32
CA GLU A 44 -11.63 -18.04 -4.10
C GLU A 44 -11.16 -17.16 -2.94
N PRO A 45 -11.55 -17.49 -1.70
CA PRO A 45 -11.07 -16.78 -0.53
C PRO A 45 -9.54 -16.79 -0.45
N VAL A 46 -8.97 -15.63 -0.14
CA VAL A 46 -7.54 -15.46 0.08
C VAL A 46 -7.25 -15.57 1.56
N VAL A 47 -6.36 -16.49 1.94
CA VAL A 47 -5.83 -16.61 3.30
C VAL A 47 -4.62 -15.70 3.45
N CYS A 48 -4.72 -14.72 4.34
CA CYS A 48 -3.67 -13.76 4.68
C CYS A 48 -2.63 -14.38 5.63
N ALA A 49 -1.52 -13.68 5.86
CA ALA A 49 -0.32 -14.20 6.53
C ALA A 49 -0.53 -14.69 7.98
N LYS A 50 -1.56 -14.19 8.68
CA LYS A 50 -1.91 -14.50 10.07
C LYS A 50 -3.27 -15.20 10.18
N GLY A 51 -3.82 -15.68 9.06
CA GLY A 51 -5.01 -16.54 9.02
C GLY A 51 -6.33 -15.81 8.80
N LEU A 52 -6.34 -14.49 8.61
CA LEU A 52 -7.55 -13.80 8.13
C LEU A 52 -7.91 -14.33 6.73
N SER A 53 -9.19 -14.63 6.50
CA SER A 53 -9.69 -15.06 5.18
C SER A 53 -10.56 -13.98 4.57
N VAL A 54 -10.25 -13.57 3.35
CA VAL A 54 -10.97 -12.49 2.64
C VAL A 54 -11.56 -12.99 1.34
N ASN A 55 -12.84 -12.70 1.13
CA ASN A 55 -13.51 -12.93 -0.15
C ASN A 55 -13.23 -11.74 -1.09
N PRO A 56 -12.57 -11.94 -2.23
CA PRO A 56 -12.35 -10.85 -3.19
C PRO A 56 -13.67 -10.43 -3.85
N HIS A 57 -13.79 -9.14 -4.19
CA HIS A 57 -14.94 -8.62 -4.93
C HIS A 57 -14.89 -9.02 -6.41
N VAL A 58 -13.68 -9.01 -6.99
CA VAL A 58 -13.46 -9.33 -8.41
C VAL A 58 -12.16 -10.10 -8.61
N SER A 59 -12.13 -10.95 -9.63
CA SER A 59 -10.89 -11.59 -10.13
C SER A 59 -10.11 -10.63 -11.03
N PHE A 60 -8.88 -10.98 -11.43
CA PHE A 60 -8.14 -10.20 -12.43
C PHE A 60 -8.86 -10.13 -13.77
N ALA A 61 -9.50 -11.23 -14.20
CA ALA A 61 -10.24 -11.30 -15.45
C ALA A 61 -11.51 -10.42 -15.46
N ASP A 62 -12.16 -10.28 -14.29
CA ASP A 62 -13.41 -9.52 -14.15
C ASP A 62 -13.18 -8.08 -13.66
N CYS A 63 -11.94 -7.68 -13.39
CA CYS A 63 -11.64 -6.39 -12.79
C CYS A 63 -11.88 -5.25 -13.80
N PRO A 64 -12.71 -4.24 -13.48
CA PRO A 64 -12.88 -3.10 -14.36
C PRO A 64 -11.60 -2.25 -14.42
N PRO A 65 -11.49 -1.31 -15.37
CA PRO A 65 -10.40 -0.32 -15.36
C PRO A 65 -10.35 0.42 -14.02
N LEU A 66 -9.15 0.51 -13.43
CA LEU A 66 -8.94 1.17 -12.14
C LEU A 66 -8.39 2.59 -12.33
N ASP A 67 -8.94 3.54 -11.57
CA ASP A 67 -8.37 4.89 -11.46
C ASP A 67 -7.19 4.90 -10.47
N TYR A 68 -7.29 4.11 -9.41
CA TYR A 68 -6.24 3.95 -8.40
C TYR A 68 -6.05 2.48 -8.07
N LEU A 69 -4.80 2.08 -7.87
CA LEU A 69 -4.43 0.71 -7.55
C LEU A 69 -3.46 0.70 -6.37
N LEU A 70 -3.71 -0.13 -5.37
CA LEU A 70 -2.81 -0.36 -4.24
C LEU A 70 -2.34 -1.82 -4.19
N VAL A 71 -1.03 -2.03 -4.05
CA VAL A 71 -0.41 -3.34 -3.82
C VAL A 71 0.14 -3.42 -2.39
N PRO A 72 -0.46 -4.23 -1.51
CA PRO A 72 0.04 -4.47 -0.15
C PRO A 72 1.30 -5.36 -0.17
N GLY A 73 1.95 -5.48 0.98
CA GLY A 73 3.08 -6.37 1.18
C GLY A 73 2.68 -7.71 1.79
N GLY A 74 3.62 -8.30 2.53
CA GLY A 74 3.48 -9.60 3.16
C GLY A 74 4.39 -10.66 2.57
N MET A 75 4.34 -11.85 3.16
CA MET A 75 5.23 -12.95 2.78
C MET A 75 4.99 -13.40 1.33
N GLY A 76 3.73 -13.36 0.89
CA GLY A 76 3.29 -13.74 -0.45
C GLY A 76 3.98 -12.95 -1.57
N THR A 77 4.46 -11.74 -1.30
CA THR A 77 5.21 -10.94 -2.29
C THR A 77 6.41 -11.67 -2.87
N ARG A 78 7.04 -12.60 -2.13
CA ARG A 78 8.16 -13.43 -2.64
C ARG A 78 7.74 -14.34 -3.79
N ARG A 79 6.49 -14.79 -3.82
CA ARG A 79 5.92 -15.57 -4.92
C ARG A 79 5.39 -14.65 -6.02
N GLU A 80 4.72 -13.57 -5.62
CA GLU A 80 3.99 -12.70 -6.56
C GLU A 80 4.90 -11.89 -7.49
N VAL A 81 6.17 -11.64 -7.13
CA VAL A 81 7.15 -11.02 -8.04
C VAL A 81 7.44 -11.88 -9.27
N ASP A 82 7.32 -13.20 -9.16
CA ASP A 82 7.52 -14.16 -10.26
C ASP A 82 6.19 -14.69 -10.81
N ASN A 83 5.04 -14.18 -10.33
CA ASN A 83 3.73 -14.59 -10.81
C ASN A 83 3.37 -13.82 -12.09
N PRO A 84 3.35 -14.49 -13.26
CA PRO A 84 3.12 -13.79 -14.52
C PRO A 84 1.69 -13.27 -14.66
N GLU A 85 0.71 -13.82 -13.93
CA GLU A 85 -0.67 -13.28 -13.93
C GLU A 85 -0.76 -11.98 -13.15
N MET A 86 -0.15 -11.91 -11.96
CA MET A 86 -0.05 -10.68 -11.17
C MET A 86 0.67 -9.57 -11.96
N VAL A 87 1.87 -9.87 -12.48
CA VAL A 87 2.68 -8.92 -13.23
C VAL A 87 1.94 -8.38 -14.45
N ARG A 88 1.32 -9.25 -15.25
CA ARG A 88 0.53 -8.83 -16.43
C ARG A 88 -0.68 -8.00 -16.03
N PHE A 89 -1.41 -8.41 -14.99
CA PHE A 89 -2.58 -7.67 -14.51
C PHE A 89 -2.21 -6.23 -14.13
N LEU A 90 -1.15 -6.06 -13.33
CA LEU A 90 -0.67 -4.75 -12.91
C LEU A 90 -0.19 -3.90 -14.09
N ALA A 91 0.61 -4.48 -14.99
CA ALA A 91 1.08 -3.78 -16.19
C ALA A 91 -0.06 -3.34 -17.12
N ALA A 92 -1.16 -4.11 -17.19
CA ALA A 92 -2.33 -3.80 -18.00
C ALA A 92 -3.21 -2.70 -17.38
N GLN A 93 -3.39 -2.69 -16.06
CA GLN A 93 -4.16 -1.65 -15.35
C GLN A 93 -3.41 -0.32 -15.29
N ALA A 94 -2.08 -0.38 -15.13
CA ALA A 94 -1.26 0.78 -14.81
C ALA A 94 -1.43 1.99 -15.75
N PRO A 95 -1.53 1.86 -17.08
CA PRO A 95 -1.71 3.02 -17.96
C PRO A 95 -3.00 3.81 -17.71
N GLY A 96 -4.06 3.15 -17.22
CA GLY A 96 -5.33 3.80 -16.88
C GLY A 96 -5.35 4.43 -15.48
N CYS A 97 -4.44 4.03 -14.60
CA CYS A 97 -4.40 4.52 -13.23
C CYS A 97 -3.80 5.93 -13.13
N LYS A 98 -4.53 6.82 -12.45
CA LYS A 98 -4.07 8.15 -12.03
C LYS A 98 -3.04 8.07 -10.90
N ALA A 99 -3.09 7.03 -10.08
CA ALA A 99 -2.07 6.74 -9.08
C ALA A 99 -1.87 5.24 -8.86
N LEU A 100 -0.62 4.85 -8.57
CA LEU A 100 -0.21 3.51 -8.20
C LEU A 100 0.38 3.58 -6.80
N LEU A 101 -0.12 2.77 -5.89
CA LEU A 101 0.24 2.79 -4.49
C LEU A 101 0.84 1.43 -4.09
N SER A 102 1.78 1.42 -3.18
CA SER A 102 2.17 0.20 -2.47
C SER A 102 2.45 0.43 -1.00
N VAL A 103 2.15 -0.59 -0.19
CA VAL A 103 2.52 -0.64 1.23
C VAL A 103 3.56 -1.73 1.41
N CYS A 104 4.53 -1.50 2.29
CA CYS A 104 5.48 -2.53 2.72
C CYS A 104 6.22 -3.14 1.53
N THR A 105 6.29 -4.47 1.45
CA THR A 105 6.95 -5.21 0.35
C THR A 105 6.15 -5.24 -0.95
N GLY A 106 4.96 -4.63 -1.01
CA GLY A 106 4.22 -4.46 -2.27
C GLY A 106 5.01 -3.68 -3.33
N ALA A 107 5.98 -2.85 -2.89
CA ALA A 107 6.91 -2.17 -3.77
C ALA A 107 7.67 -3.15 -4.70
N PHE A 108 8.05 -4.34 -4.22
CA PHE A 108 8.74 -5.33 -5.06
C PHE A 108 7.85 -5.85 -6.19
N VAL A 109 6.55 -5.99 -5.93
CA VAL A 109 5.58 -6.45 -6.93
C VAL A 109 5.31 -5.36 -7.98
N LEU A 110 5.24 -4.09 -7.56
CA LEU A 110 5.22 -2.97 -8.51
C LEU A 110 6.51 -2.89 -9.35
N HIS A 111 7.67 -3.14 -8.74
CA HIS A 111 8.94 -3.20 -9.48
C HIS A 111 8.94 -4.33 -10.52
N ALA A 112 8.52 -5.54 -10.14
CA ALA A 112 8.41 -6.68 -11.06
C ALA A 112 7.46 -6.40 -12.25
N ALA A 113 6.44 -5.57 -12.04
CA ALA A 113 5.55 -5.08 -13.10
C ALA A 113 6.13 -3.94 -13.96
N GLY A 114 7.38 -3.54 -13.72
CA GLY A 114 8.04 -2.44 -14.44
C GLY A 114 7.56 -1.05 -14.01
N LEU A 115 6.91 -0.93 -12.85
CA LEU A 115 6.22 0.30 -12.42
C LEU A 115 7.05 1.17 -11.45
N LEU A 116 8.19 0.67 -10.95
CA LEU A 116 9.09 1.40 -10.04
C LEU A 116 10.47 1.74 -10.62
N SER A 117 10.83 1.24 -11.80
CA SER A 117 12.15 1.53 -12.38
C SER A 117 12.32 3.04 -12.62
N GLY A 118 13.45 3.60 -12.18
CA GLY A 118 13.76 5.03 -12.22
C GLY A 118 12.96 5.90 -11.24
N LYS A 119 12.31 5.33 -10.23
CA LYS A 119 11.49 6.05 -9.24
C LYS A 119 12.18 6.21 -7.89
N THR A 120 11.77 7.23 -7.15
CA THR A 120 12.02 7.34 -5.71
C THR A 120 10.97 6.53 -4.94
N ALA A 121 11.41 5.60 -4.10
CA ALA A 121 10.50 4.72 -3.36
C ALA A 121 11.01 4.36 -1.95
N THR A 122 10.10 3.87 -1.12
CA THR A 122 10.38 3.26 0.20
C THR A 122 9.73 1.87 0.26
N THR A 123 10.07 1.09 1.28
CA THR A 123 9.44 -0.21 1.59
C THR A 123 9.54 -0.48 3.09
N HIS A 124 9.16 -1.68 3.55
CA HIS A 124 9.39 -2.12 4.92
C HIS A 124 10.87 -1.97 5.31
N TRP A 125 11.15 -1.46 6.51
CA TRP A 125 12.51 -1.15 6.98
C TRP A 125 13.49 -2.31 6.80
N ALA A 126 13.06 -3.54 7.11
CA ALA A 126 13.89 -4.75 6.96
C ALA A 126 14.18 -5.15 5.50
N SER A 127 13.55 -4.52 4.51
CA SER A 127 13.69 -4.81 3.08
C SER A 127 14.28 -3.65 2.28
N LEU A 128 14.67 -2.53 2.92
CA LEU A 128 15.23 -1.38 2.22
C LEU A 128 16.49 -1.73 1.41
N ASP A 129 17.41 -2.50 2.00
CA ASP A 129 18.64 -2.91 1.30
C ASP A 129 18.37 -3.86 0.14
N ARG A 130 17.36 -4.73 0.28
CA ARG A 130 16.92 -5.60 -0.82
C ARG A 130 16.32 -4.78 -1.96
N LEU A 131 15.58 -3.72 -1.66
CA LEU A 131 15.04 -2.80 -2.68
C LEU A 131 16.18 -2.03 -3.37
N ARG A 132 17.19 -1.58 -2.62
CA ARG A 132 18.39 -0.92 -3.18
C ARG A 132 19.17 -1.84 -4.11
N ALA A 133 19.26 -3.11 -3.77
CA ALA A 133 19.98 -4.10 -4.55
C ALA A 133 19.40 -4.34 -5.97
N LEU A 134 18.18 -3.88 -6.26
CA LEU A 134 17.61 -3.90 -7.61
C LEU A 134 18.34 -2.95 -8.57
N GLY A 135 19.00 -1.90 -8.05
CA GLY A 135 19.93 -1.05 -8.80
C GLY A 135 19.30 0.04 -9.67
N ASP A 136 17.97 0.09 -9.78
CA ASP A 136 17.24 1.02 -10.64
C ASP A 136 16.18 1.86 -9.90
N ILE A 137 16.22 1.89 -8.56
CA ILE A 137 15.29 2.65 -7.70
C ILE A 137 16.10 3.56 -6.76
N GLU A 138 15.70 4.83 -6.63
CA GLU A 138 16.20 5.69 -5.56
C GLU A 138 15.47 5.37 -4.25
N VAL A 139 16.10 4.57 -3.38
CA VAL A 139 15.46 4.11 -2.14
C VAL A 139 15.70 5.07 -0.98
N VAL A 140 14.62 5.64 -0.44
CA VAL A 140 14.64 6.57 0.70
C VAL A 140 13.98 5.98 1.95
N GLU A 141 14.50 6.33 3.11
CA GLU A 141 14.02 5.84 4.42
C GLU A 141 12.95 6.79 4.99
N ARG A 142 11.76 6.76 4.39
CA ARG A 142 10.59 7.57 4.81
C ARG A 142 9.38 6.70 5.09
N ARG A 143 8.46 7.22 5.91
CA ARG A 143 7.19 6.58 6.26
C ARG A 143 6.34 6.34 5.00
N PHE A 144 6.27 7.33 4.12
CA PHE A 144 5.74 7.25 2.76
C PHE A 144 6.47 8.23 1.83
N VAL A 145 6.35 8.00 0.53
CA VAL A 145 7.00 8.76 -0.56
C VAL A 145 6.04 8.87 -1.73
N GLN A 146 6.01 10.04 -2.36
CA GLN A 146 5.35 10.27 -3.64
C GLN A 146 6.40 10.63 -4.70
N ASP A 147 6.41 9.93 -5.84
CA ASP A 147 7.14 10.25 -7.07
C ASP A 147 6.16 10.27 -8.25
N GLY A 148 5.74 11.47 -8.64
CA GLY A 148 4.68 11.66 -9.62
C GLY A 148 3.38 10.95 -9.21
N ARG A 149 2.97 9.96 -9.99
CA ARG A 149 1.77 9.15 -9.73
C ARG A 149 2.02 7.92 -8.84
N VAL A 150 3.28 7.62 -8.53
CA VAL A 150 3.65 6.45 -7.73
C VAL A 150 3.77 6.86 -6.27
N TRP A 151 3.11 6.12 -5.39
CA TRP A 151 3.19 6.29 -3.95
C TRP A 151 3.65 5.00 -3.31
N THR A 152 4.62 5.07 -2.41
CA THR A 152 5.09 3.90 -1.66
C THR A 152 5.15 4.23 -0.19
N SER A 153 4.89 3.25 0.68
CA SER A 153 5.02 3.41 2.12
C SER A 153 5.80 2.29 2.77
N ALA A 154 6.21 2.55 4.01
CA ALA A 154 6.86 1.58 4.85
C ALA A 154 5.91 0.43 5.24
N GLY A 155 6.26 -0.33 6.26
CA GLY A 155 5.53 -1.54 6.63
C GLY A 155 4.24 -1.33 7.42
N VAL A 156 3.31 -2.27 7.26
CA VAL A 156 2.27 -2.65 8.22
C VAL A 156 1.27 -1.53 8.48
N SER A 157 1.50 -0.68 9.48
CA SER A 157 0.62 0.46 9.77
C SER A 157 0.83 1.65 8.83
N ALA A 158 1.93 1.66 8.06
CA ALA A 158 2.25 2.81 7.18
C ALA A 158 1.22 3.04 6.07
N GLY A 159 0.45 2.00 5.72
CA GLY A 159 -0.63 2.11 4.75
C GLY A 159 -1.71 3.09 5.18
N THR A 160 -1.98 3.21 6.48
CA THR A 160 -2.97 4.15 7.01
C THR A 160 -2.50 5.60 6.82
N ASP A 161 -1.26 5.90 7.21
CA ASP A 161 -0.65 7.24 7.01
C ASP A 161 -0.59 7.61 5.53
N LEU A 162 -0.19 6.64 4.69
CA LEU A 162 -0.14 6.80 3.24
C LEU A 162 -1.50 7.21 2.68
N MET A 163 -2.58 6.55 3.10
CA MET A 163 -3.91 6.84 2.58
C MET A 163 -4.40 8.23 2.98
N LEU A 164 -4.17 8.69 4.21
CA LEU A 164 -4.53 10.05 4.60
C LEU A 164 -3.77 11.10 3.78
N ALA A 165 -2.46 10.91 3.58
CA ALA A 165 -1.65 11.79 2.73
C ALA A 165 -2.13 11.77 1.26
N PHE A 166 -2.48 10.59 0.75
CA PHE A 166 -3.00 10.43 -0.61
C PHE A 166 -4.38 11.10 -0.79
N ILE A 167 -5.27 10.97 0.19
CA ILE A 167 -6.59 11.63 0.19
C ILE A 167 -6.41 13.15 0.24
N ALA A 168 -5.52 13.66 1.09
CA ALA A 168 -5.24 15.09 1.17
C ALA A 168 -4.74 15.64 -0.17
N HIS A 169 -3.83 14.91 -0.84
CA HIS A 169 -3.33 15.29 -2.15
C HIS A 169 -4.41 15.26 -3.24
N THR A 170 -5.33 14.28 -3.18
CA THR A 170 -6.25 13.98 -4.28
C THR A 170 -7.59 14.71 -4.15
N ALA A 171 -8.07 14.89 -2.92
CA ALA A 171 -9.39 15.44 -2.58
C ALA A 171 -9.34 16.64 -1.62
N GLY A 172 -8.14 17.08 -1.24
CA GLY A 172 -7.93 18.22 -0.34
C GLY A 172 -7.87 17.84 1.14
N GLU A 173 -7.27 18.71 1.94
CA GLU A 173 -7.02 18.49 3.38
C GLU A 173 -8.31 18.26 4.17
N GLU A 174 -9.40 18.95 3.83
CA GLU A 174 -10.70 18.80 4.50
C GLU A 174 -11.29 17.39 4.31
N ALA A 175 -11.10 16.77 3.13
CA ALA A 175 -11.52 15.39 2.90
C ALA A 175 -10.74 14.42 3.79
N ALA A 176 -9.42 14.61 3.88
CA ALA A 176 -8.56 13.80 4.75
C ALA A 176 -8.90 14.00 6.23
N ALA A 177 -9.17 15.24 6.66
CA ALA A 177 -9.55 15.55 8.04
C ALA A 177 -10.85 14.84 8.46
N ARG A 178 -11.86 14.79 7.60
CA ARG A 178 -13.11 14.05 7.87
C ARG A 178 -12.88 12.55 8.03
N VAL A 179 -12.05 11.98 7.15
CA VAL A 179 -11.69 10.56 7.22
C VAL A 179 -10.90 10.28 8.50
N GLN A 180 -9.91 11.11 8.81
CA GLN A 180 -9.10 10.99 10.03
C GLN A 180 -9.96 11.06 11.30
N LEU A 181 -10.88 12.03 11.37
CA LEU A 181 -11.80 12.18 12.49
C LEU A 181 -12.71 10.96 12.64
N GLN A 182 -13.32 10.50 11.54
CA GLN A 182 -14.23 9.34 11.59
C GLN A 182 -13.51 8.03 11.96
N ALA A 183 -12.24 7.89 11.57
CA ALA A 183 -11.40 6.77 11.92
C ALA A 183 -10.85 6.84 13.36
N GLU A 184 -11.04 7.97 14.05
CA GLU A 184 -10.33 8.30 15.29
C GLU A 184 -8.81 8.06 15.17
N TYR A 185 -8.23 8.38 14.00
CA TYR A 185 -6.82 8.13 13.74
C TYR A 185 -5.93 9.20 14.38
N TYR A 186 -5.77 9.05 15.69
CA TYR A 186 -4.92 9.83 16.58
C TYR A 186 -4.07 8.85 17.41
N PRO A 187 -3.08 8.17 16.77
CA PRO A 187 -2.27 7.18 17.46
C PRO A 187 -1.54 7.83 18.64
N ALA A 188 -1.41 7.09 19.75
CA ALA A 188 -0.64 7.56 20.90
C ALA A 188 0.84 7.71 20.53
N ASP A 189 1.49 8.77 21.02
CA ASP A 189 2.92 9.04 20.78
C ASP A 189 3.86 8.11 21.57
N THR A 190 3.32 7.18 22.35
CA THR A 190 4.12 6.29 23.20
C THR A 190 4.86 5.24 22.37
N VAL A 191 6.18 5.25 22.47
CA VAL A 191 7.04 4.17 21.95
C VAL A 191 7.27 3.13 23.04
N TYR A 192 6.93 1.88 22.78
CA TYR A 192 7.08 0.79 23.74
C TYR A 192 8.48 0.17 23.71
N GLY A 193 9.06 -0.08 24.89
CA GLY A 193 10.32 -0.81 25.06
C GLY A 193 11.49 -0.17 24.33
N SER A 194 12.30 -0.99 23.66
CA SER A 194 13.51 -0.58 22.93
C SER A 194 13.27 -0.38 21.43
N ALA A 195 12.02 -0.21 20.98
CA ALA A 195 11.70 -0.14 19.55
C ALA A 195 12.48 0.99 18.82
N ALA A 196 12.60 2.17 19.44
CA ALA A 196 13.34 3.29 18.87
C ALA A 196 14.87 3.11 18.90
N SER A 197 15.41 2.25 19.77
CA SER A 197 16.83 1.96 19.86
C SER A 197 17.25 0.68 19.11
N HIS A 198 16.32 0.02 18.41
CA HIS A 198 16.63 -1.11 17.55
C HIS A 198 17.61 -0.66 16.44
N GLU A 199 18.68 -1.42 16.20
CA GLU A 199 19.75 -1.07 15.25
C GLU A 199 19.26 -0.71 13.85
N ARG A 200 18.21 -1.39 13.39
CA ARG A 200 17.56 -1.20 12.09
C ARG A 200 16.28 -0.37 12.16
N ALA A 201 16.03 0.31 13.29
CA ALA A 201 14.89 1.21 13.41
C ALA A 201 14.99 2.33 12.37
N PRO A 202 13.94 2.56 11.56
CA PRO A 202 14.02 3.57 10.53
C PRO A 202 14.10 4.98 11.15
N ALA A 203 14.67 5.93 10.41
CA ALA A 203 14.95 7.29 10.88
C ALA A 203 13.70 8.00 11.38
N TYR A 204 12.54 7.74 10.77
CA TYR A 204 11.26 8.31 11.21
C TYR A 204 10.73 7.74 12.53
N VAL A 205 11.21 6.57 12.98
CA VAL A 205 10.93 6.02 14.33
C VAL A 205 11.91 6.59 15.35
N ARG A 206 13.17 6.78 14.97
CA ARG A 206 14.21 7.35 15.84
C ARG A 206 13.96 8.80 16.21
N ARG A 207 13.26 9.57 15.37
CA ARG A 207 12.96 10.99 15.56
C ARG A 207 11.81 11.28 16.54
N SER A 208 11.00 10.29 16.91
CA SER A 208 9.87 10.46 17.85
C SER A 208 10.29 10.61 19.32
N ASN A 209 11.60 10.57 19.62
CA ASN A 209 12.16 10.62 20.97
C ASN A 209 12.84 11.97 21.32
N VAL A 210 12.56 13.05 20.59
CA VAL A 210 13.13 14.39 20.88
C VAL A 210 12.01 15.37 21.20
#